data_AF-A0A845RQR6-F1
#
_entry.id   AF-A0A845RQR6-F1
#
_cell.length_a   1.000
_cell.length_b   1.000
_cell.length_c   1.000
_cell.angle_alpha   90.00
_cell.angle_beta   90.00
_cell.angle_gamma   90.00
#
_symmetry.space_group_name_H-M   'P 1'
#
loop_
_entity.id
_entity.type
_entity.pdbx_description
1 polymer ?
#
loop_
_entity_poly.entity_id
_entity_poly.type
_entity_poly.pdbx_seq_one_letter_code
_entity_poly.pdbx_strand_id
1 'polypeptide(L)' 'MKLLTLETYLQCERNYVKTAEKLFIHRNYLLYRIERISELTGLDLDSPDIRLHILMSYRIERLSKMS' A
#
# COMPACT_ATOMS: atom_id res chain seq x y z
N MET A 1 -3.22 -2.60 -10.28
CA MET A 1 -4.09 -3.02 -9.15
C MET A 1 -3.31 -3.28 -7.85
N LYS A 2 -2.19 -4.02 -7.83
CA LYS A 2 -1.39 -4.29 -6.60
C LYS A 2 -0.71 -3.04 -6.02
N LEU A 3 -0.05 -2.23 -6.86
CA LEU A 3 0.61 -0.98 -6.45
C LEU A 3 -0.39 0.01 -5.81
N LEU A 4 -1.54 0.20 -6.46
CA LEU A 4 -2.63 1.03 -5.92
C LEU A 4 -3.13 0.56 -4.54
N THR A 5 -3.11 -0.75 -4.29
CA THR A 5 -3.59 -1.32 -3.01
C THR A 5 -2.64 -0.96 -1.87
N LEU A 6 -1.34 -1.18 -2.07
CA LEU A 6 -0.32 -0.87 -1.06
C LEU A 6 -0.20 0.64 -0.83
N GLU A 7 -0.20 1.44 -1.89
CA GLU A 7 -0.18 2.90 -1.76
C GLU A 7 -1.38 3.41 -0.97
N THR A 8 -2.59 2.96 -1.31
CA THR A 8 -3.82 3.38 -0.61
C THR A 8 -3.81 2.92 0.84
N TYR A 9 -3.33 1.71 1.11
CA TYR A 9 -3.18 1.17 2.47
C TYR A 9 -2.24 2.02 3.32
N LEU A 10 -1.08 2.41 2.77
CA LEU A 10 -0.12 3.26 3.47
C LEU A 10 -0.65 4.70 3.65
N GLN A 11 -1.35 5.25 2.66
CA GLN A 11 -2.01 6.56 2.78
C GLN A 11 -3.13 6.58 3.83
N CYS A 12 -3.79 5.45 4.05
CA CYS A 12 -4.82 5.28 5.08
C CYS A 12 -4.21 4.83 6.43
N GLU A 13 -2.92 5.05 6.66
CA GLU A 13 -2.22 4.73 7.91
C GLU A 13 -2.38 3.26 8.34
N ARG A 14 -2.36 2.34 7.37
CA ARG A 14 -2.57 0.91 7.58
C ARG A 14 -3.96 0.54 8.13
N ASN A 15 -4.94 1.45 8.06
CA ASN A 15 -6.30 1.16 8.47
C ASN A 15 -7.03 0.35 7.39
N TYR A 16 -7.23 -0.95 7.64
CA TYR A 16 -7.91 -1.85 6.70
C TYR A 16 -9.33 -1.42 6.34
N VAL A 17 -10.09 -0.85 7.27
CA VAL A 17 -11.48 -0.44 7.02
C VAL A 17 -11.49 0.75 6.05
N LYS A 18 -10.78 1.83 6.39
CA LYS A 18 -10.68 3.03 5.53
C LYS A 18 -10.10 2.71 4.15
N THR A 19 -9.12 1.83 4.10
CA THR A 19 -8.51 1.40 2.84
C THR A 19 -9.49 0.61 1.97
N ALA A 20 -10.24 -0.32 2.56
CA ALA A 20 -11.22 -1.15 1.87
C ALA A 20 -12.36 -0.29 1.31
N GLU A 21 -12.84 0.67 2.10
CA GLU A 21 -13.83 1.68 1.67
C GLU A 21 -13.31 2.49 0.47
N LYS A 22 -12.09 3.04 0.56
CA LYS A 22 -11.49 3.86 -0.51
C LYS A 22 -11.20 3.08 -1.79
N LEU A 23 -10.97 1.78 -1.69
CA LEU A 23 -10.75 0.88 -2.82
C LEU A 23 -12.02 0.20 -3.33
N PHE A 24 -13.18 0.42 -2.68
CA PHE A 24 -14.45 -0.23 -2.99
C PHE A 24 -14.36 -1.77 -3.01
N ILE A 25 -13.64 -2.35 -2.03
CA ILE A 25 -13.47 -3.80 -1.87
C ILE A 25 -13.81 -4.25 -0.46
N HIS A 26 -14.07 -5.55 -0.28
CA HIS A 26 -14.28 -6.12 1.04
C HIS A 26 -12.98 -6.15 1.86
N ARG A 27 -13.06 -5.89 3.18
CA ARG A 27 -11.91 -5.89 4.10
C ARG A 27 -11.10 -7.18 4.06
N ASN A 28 -11.75 -8.34 4.07
CA ASN A 28 -11.04 -9.63 4.07
C ASN A 28 -10.24 -9.83 2.77
N TYR A 29 -10.76 -9.34 1.65
CA TYR A 29 -10.05 -9.39 0.39
C TYR A 29 -8.84 -8.45 0.40
N LEU A 30 -8.96 -7.26 1.00
CA LEU A 30 -7.82 -6.36 1.21
C LEU A 30 -6.74 -7.02 2.09
N LEU A 31 -7.12 -7.64 3.21
CA LEU A 31 -6.19 -8.29 4.13
C LEU A 31 -5.34 -9.33 3.39
N TYR A 32 -6.01 -10.24 2.68
CA TYR A 32 -5.35 -11.25 1.83
C TYR A 32 -4.37 -10.62 0.83
N ARG A 33 -4.72 -9.49 0.22
CA ARG A 33 -3.83 -8.82 -0.73
C ARG A 33 -2.61 -8.20 -0.07
N ILE A 34 -2.75 -7.61 1.12
CA ILE A 34 -1.63 -7.04 1.87
C ILE A 34 -0.69 -8.15 2.35
N GLU A 35 -1.22 -9.24 2.89
CA GLU A 35 -0.44 -10.44 3.26
C GLU A 35 0.31 -10.99 2.05
N ARG A 36 -0.39 -11.19 0.92
CA ARG A 36 0.23 -11.67 -0.32
C ARG A 36 1.31 -10.73 -0.85
N ILE A 37 1.18 -9.42 -0.67
CA ILE A 37 2.21 -8.45 -1.05
C ILE A 37 3.43 -8.61 -0.15
N SER A 38 3.24 -8.73 1.16
CA SER A 38 4.34 -8.93 2.11
C SER A 38 5.08 -10.25 1.81
N GLU A 39 4.36 -11.35 1.60
CA GLU A 39 4.95 -12.65 1.23
C GLU A 39 5.76 -12.59 -0.07
N LEU A 40 5.21 -11.96 -1.12
CA LEU A 40 5.85 -11.92 -2.44
C LEU A 40 7.07 -11.00 -2.49
N THR A 41 7.12 -10.00 -1.62
CA THR A 41 8.19 -8.98 -1.62
C THR A 41 9.19 -9.18 -0.49
N GLY A 42 8.86 -9.97 0.53
CA GLY A 42 9.63 -10.08 1.77
C GLY A 42 9.65 -8.80 2.61
N LEU A 43 8.79 -7.82 2.28
CA LEU A 43 8.78 -6.52 2.97
C LEU A 43 7.97 -6.60 4.26
N ASP A 44 8.61 -6.14 5.34
CA ASP A 44 7.94 -5.87 6.60
C ASP A 44 7.24 -4.49 6.56
N LEU A 45 5.91 -4.51 6.43
CA LEU A 45 5.10 -3.29 6.39
C LEU A 45 4.89 -2.65 7.78
N ASP A 46 5.31 -3.33 8.86
CA ASP A 46 5.33 -2.78 10.21
C ASP A 46 6.61 -2.00 10.53
N SER A 47 7.66 -2.16 9.71
CA SER A 47 8.85 -1.31 9.75
C SER A 47 8.54 0.13 9.25
N PRO A 48 8.75 1.16 10.08
CA PRO A 48 8.57 2.55 9.68
C PRO A 48 9.45 2.97 8.50
N ASP A 49 10.69 2.50 8.46
CA ASP A 49 11.66 2.82 7.41
C ASP A 49 11.22 2.25 6.06
N ILE A 50 10.75 1.00 6.05
CA ILE A 50 10.22 0.36 4.84
C ILE A 50 8.99 1.11 4.33
N ARG A 51 8.06 1.49 5.22
CA ARG A 51 6.88 2.27 4.82
C ARG A 51 7.26 3.62 4.22
N LEU A 52 8.20 4.32 4.85
CA LEU A 52 8.67 5.61 4.35
C LEU A 52 9.32 5.46 2.97
N HIS A 53 10.18 4.45 2.81
CA HIS A 53 10.82 4.14 1.53
C HIS A 53 9.80 3.90 0.42
N ILE A 54 8.78 3.08 0.68
CA ILE A 54 7.72 2.78 -0.30
C ILE A 54 6.92 4.05 -0.64
N LEU A 55 6.53 4.86 0.35
CA LEU A 55 5.82 6.11 0.13
C LEU A 55 6.64 7.10 -0.70
N MET A 56 7.94 7.21 -0.44
CA MET A 56 8.85 8.04 -1.24
C MET A 56 8.94 7.54 -2.67
N SER A 57 9.08 6.24 -2.89
CA SER A 57 9.11 5.65 -4.22
C SER A 57 7.85 5.99 -5.02
N TYR A 58 6.66 5.90 -4.42
CA TYR A 58 5.41 6.34 -5.06
C TYR A 58 5.39 7.84 -5.37
N ARG A 59 5.90 8.68 -4.47
CA ARG A 59 5.99 10.13 -4.69
C ARG A 59 6.90 10.47 -5.86
N ILE A 60 8.07 9.85 -5.93
CA ILE A 60 9.05 10.07 -7.01
C ILE A 60 8.44 9.62 -8.35
N GLU A 61 7.86 8.43 -8.41
CA GLU A 61 7.24 7.91 -9.64
C GLU A 61 6.15 8.85 -10.17
N ARG A 62 5.33 9.43 -9.27
CA ARG A 62 4.29 10.40 -9.64
C ARG A 62 4.88 11.70 -10.18
N LEU A 63 5.93 12.22 -9.55
CA LEU A 63 6.60 13.44 -10.01
C LEU A 63 7.24 13.22 -11.38
N SER A 64 7.86 12.05 -11.61
CA SER A 64 8.44 11.68 -12.91
C SER A 64 7.40 11.51 -14.02
N LYS A 65 6.13 11.23 -13.70
CA LYS A 65 5.03 11.14 -14.66
C LYS A 65 4.34 12.48 -14.95
N MET A 66 4.66 13.53 -14.18
CA MET A 66 4.09 14.88 -14.34
C MET A 66 4.95 15.79 -15.23
N SER A 67 6.22 15.43 -15.47
CA SER A 67 7.14 16.07 -16.43
C SER A 67 7.04 15.44 -17.81
#